data_AF-A0A918MD35-F1
#
_entry.id   AF-A0A918MD35-F1
#
_cell.length_a   1.000
_cell.length_b   1.000
_cell.length_c   1.000
_cell.angle_alpha   90.00
_cell.angle_beta   90.00
_cell.angle_gamma   90.00
#
_symmetry.space_group_name_H-M   'P 1'
#
loop_
_entity.id
_entity.type
_entity.pdbx_description
1 polymer ?
#
loop_
_entity_poly.entity_id
_entity_poly.type
_entity_poly.pdbx_seq_one_letter_code
_entity_poly.pdbx_strand_id
1 'polypeptide(L)'
;MGILIPGSAETVVAVVTFALVFLCMTKVLLPRINKVLDERKDAIEGQEKCAEQLTREAGEVLAEYRAELAEARHEAARLRQEALEQGTQLIARIRAEGLREREAMIVEAHARLAADRVIAETELRGDIVSLATELASRVVGEPLGDLADSEIVDRFFSDLDDRSAAGSH
;
A
#
# COMPACT_ATOMS: atom_id res chain seq x y z
N MET A 1 -12.81 96.39 51.26
CA MET A 1 -13.02 94.94 51.17
C MET A 1 -13.90 94.51 52.34
N GLY A 2 -15.22 94.63 52.20
CA GLY A 2 -16.17 94.27 53.24
C GLY A 2 -16.50 92.78 53.16
N ILE A 3 -16.13 92.03 54.20
CA ILE A 3 -16.52 90.63 54.36
C ILE A 3 -17.98 90.63 54.84
N LEU A 4 -18.90 90.35 53.91
CA LEU A 4 -20.30 90.05 54.22
C LEU A 4 -20.34 88.57 54.62
N ILE A 5 -20.18 88.30 55.92
CA ILE A 5 -20.54 87.00 56.47
C ILE A 5 -22.07 86.99 56.53
N PRO A 6 -22.75 86.14 55.74
CA PRO A 6 -24.21 86.02 55.80
C PRO A 6 -24.66 85.66 57.23
N GLY A 7 -25.89 86.00 57.59
CA GLY A 7 -26.44 85.67 58.90
C GLY A 7 -26.29 84.16 59.17
N SER A 8 -26.05 83.78 60.44
CA SER A 8 -25.82 82.37 60.81
C SER A 8 -26.93 81.43 60.31
N ALA A 9 -28.18 81.91 60.27
CA ALA A 9 -29.32 81.18 59.74
C ALA A 9 -29.25 80.88 58.23
N GLU A 10 -28.82 81.84 57.40
CA GLU A 10 -28.73 81.68 55.94
C GLU A 10 -27.65 80.66 55.56
N THR A 11 -26.52 80.69 56.27
CA THR A 11 -25.42 79.74 56.09
C THR A 11 -25.85 78.32 56.46
N VAL A 12 -26.58 78.16 57.57
CA VAL A 12 -27.08 76.85 58.02
C VAL A 12 -28.07 76.26 57.00
N VAL A 13 -29.02 77.05 56.49
CA VAL A 13 -29.97 76.58 55.47
C VAL A 13 -29.26 76.23 54.16
N ALA A 14 -28.28 77.02 53.73
CA ALA A 14 -27.47 76.72 52.56
C ALA A 14 -26.68 75.41 52.72
N VAL A 15 -26.05 75.19 53.88
CA VAL A 15 -25.30 73.96 54.18
C VAL A 15 -26.23 72.75 54.24
N VAL A 16 -27.40 72.85 54.87
CA VAL A 16 -28.38 71.76 54.92
C VAL A 16 -28.90 71.39 53.53
N THR A 17 -29.22 72.40 52.71
CA THR A 17 -29.70 72.19 51.33
C THR A 17 -28.59 71.59 50.46
N PHE A 18 -27.36 72.08 50.59
CA PHE A 18 -26.19 71.52 49.92
C PHE A 18 -25.95 70.07 50.34
N ALA A 19 -25.98 69.76 51.64
CA ALA A 19 -25.79 68.42 52.16
C ALA A 19 -26.89 67.46 51.66
N LEU A 20 -28.16 67.90 51.60
CA LEU A 20 -29.25 67.10 51.07
C LEU A 20 -29.03 66.74 49.58
N VAL A 21 -28.67 67.73 48.75
CA VAL A 21 -28.37 67.53 47.33
C VAL A 21 -27.13 66.65 47.15
N PHE A 22 -26.08 66.88 47.94
CA PHE A 22 -24.86 66.09 47.93
C PHE A 22 -25.13 64.62 48.31
N LEU A 23 -25.97 64.38 49.33
CA LEU A 23 -26.37 63.02 49.72
C LEU A 23 -27.18 62.34 48.62
N CYS A 24 -28.09 63.07 47.96
CA CYS A 24 -28.86 62.55 46.83
C CYS A 24 -27.95 62.21 45.64
N MET A 25 -27.01 63.11 45.30
CA MET A 25 -26.04 62.91 44.23
C MET A 25 -25.12 61.72 44.51
N THR A 26 -24.58 61.60 45.72
CA THR A 26 -23.72 60.46 46.09
C THR A 26 -24.48 59.14 46.13
N LYS A 27 -25.76 59.14 46.56
CA LYS A 27 -26.60 57.93 46.56
C LYS A 27 -27.07 57.49 45.17
N VAL A 28 -27.19 58.40 44.19
CA VAL A 28 -27.79 58.08 42.87
C VAL A 28 -26.78 58.16 41.72
N LEU A 29 -25.92 59.18 41.69
CA LEU A 29 -25.02 59.43 40.56
C LEU A 29 -23.74 58.58 40.62
N LEU A 30 -23.10 58.48 41.79
CA LEU A 30 -21.92 57.63 41.97
C LEU A 30 -22.17 56.16 41.62
N PRO A 31 -23.23 55.48 42.11
CA PRO A 31 -23.44 54.08 41.74
C PRO A 31 -23.73 53.90 40.25
N ARG A 32 -24.36 54.87 39.57
CA ARG A 32 -24.57 54.80 38.11
C ARG A 32 -23.27 54.93 37.33
N ILE A 33 -22.38 55.83 37.75
CA ILE A 33 -21.06 56.00 37.11
C ILE A 33 -20.19 54.76 37.33
N ASN A 34 -20.14 54.24 38.56
CA ASN A 34 -19.39 53.03 38.87
C ASN A 34 -19.90 51.83 38.07
N LYS A 35 -21.24 51.66 37.97
CA LYS A 35 -21.82 50.57 37.18
C LYS A 35 -21.37 50.60 35.71
N VAL A 36 -21.36 51.77 35.07
CA VAL A 36 -20.91 51.89 33.67
C VAL A 36 -19.40 51.66 33.54
N LEU A 37 -18.61 52.10 34.51
CA LEU A 37 -17.16 51.84 34.53
C LEU A 37 -16.86 50.36 34.73
N ASP A 38 -17.58 49.69 35.61
CA ASP A 38 -17.42 48.25 35.87
C ASP A 38 -17.88 47.45 34.65
N GLU A 39 -19.03 47.76 34.04
CA GLU A 39 -19.47 47.14 32.79
C GLU A 39 -18.43 47.30 31.65
N ARG A 40 -17.79 48.47 31.54
CA ARG A 40 -16.73 48.70 30.55
C ARG A 40 -15.46 47.92 30.87
N LYS A 41 -15.05 47.86 32.14
CA LYS A 41 -13.88 47.09 32.56
C LYS A 41 -14.10 45.60 32.32
N ASP A 42 -15.25 45.07 32.74
CA ASP A 42 -15.63 43.67 32.54
C ASP A 42 -15.68 43.31 31.05
N ALA A 43 -16.22 44.21 30.20
CA ALA A 43 -16.24 44.01 28.76
C ALA A 43 -14.83 43.96 28.15
N ILE A 44 -13.93 44.86 28.55
CA ILE A 44 -12.55 44.91 28.04
C ILE A 44 -11.76 43.68 28.54
N GLU A 45 -11.79 43.40 29.84
CA GLU A 45 -11.10 42.23 30.40
C GLU A 45 -11.64 40.91 29.84
N GLY A 46 -12.95 40.84 29.60
CA GLY A 46 -13.59 39.69 28.96
C GLY A 46 -13.14 39.51 27.51
N GLN A 47 -13.04 40.61 26.75
CA GLN A 47 -12.56 40.58 25.37
C GLN A 47 -11.07 40.22 25.28
N GLU A 48 -10.22 40.74 26.16
CA GLU A 48 -8.80 40.41 26.22
C GLU A 48 -8.59 38.93 26.57
N LYS A 49 -9.28 38.42 27.59
CA LYS A 49 -9.22 37.00 27.96
C LYS A 49 -9.70 36.09 26.83
N CYS A 50 -10.79 36.47 26.14
CA CYS A 50 -11.31 35.72 24.99
C CYS A 50 -10.31 35.73 23.83
N ALA A 51 -9.69 36.87 23.52
CA ALA A 51 -8.69 36.99 22.46
C ALA A 51 -7.43 36.17 22.77
N GLU A 52 -6.95 36.18 24.02
CA GLU A 52 -5.83 35.34 24.44
C GLU A 52 -6.17 33.85 24.35
N GLN A 53 -7.36 33.44 24.81
CA GLN A 53 -7.82 32.06 24.72
C GLN A 53 -7.89 31.60 23.26
N LEU A 54 -8.52 32.39 22.39
CA LEU A 54 -8.63 32.08 20.97
C LEU A 54 -7.26 31.98 20.30
N THR A 55 -6.32 32.84 20.68
CA THR A 55 -4.94 32.80 20.14
C THR A 55 -4.20 31.56 20.60
N ARG A 56 -4.38 31.15 21.88
CA ARG A 56 -3.79 29.91 22.42
C ARG A 56 -4.38 28.68 21.74
N GLU A 57 -5.71 28.59 21.67
CA GLU A 57 -6.41 27.48 21.00
C GLU A 57 -6.02 27.38 19.53
N ALA A 58 -5.95 28.50 18.81
CA ALA A 58 -5.48 28.52 17.42
C ALA A 58 -4.02 28.05 17.30
N GLY A 59 -3.17 28.41 18.25
CA GLY A 59 -1.78 27.95 18.32
C GLY A 59 -1.67 26.45 18.58
N GLU A 60 -2.47 25.92 19.50
CA GLU A 60 -2.56 24.49 19.82
C GLU A 60 -3.04 23.68 18.62
N VAL A 61 -4.16 24.09 17.99
CA VAL A 61 -4.70 23.44 16.79
C VAL A 61 -3.70 23.48 15.64
N LEU A 62 -2.98 24.58 15.46
CA LEU A 62 -1.93 24.68 14.42
C LEU A 62 -0.76 23.73 14.73
N ALA A 63 -0.38 23.60 16.01
CA ALA A 63 0.69 22.70 16.43
C ALA A 63 0.30 21.23 16.21
N GLU A 64 -0.92 20.85 16.60
CA GLU A 64 -1.49 19.52 16.35
C GLU A 64 -1.56 19.23 14.85
N TYR A 65 -2.10 20.15 14.05
CA TYR A 65 -2.17 20.00 12.60
C TYR A 65 -0.78 19.82 11.96
N ARG A 66 0.22 20.57 12.43
CA ARG A 66 1.61 20.41 11.95
C ARG A 66 2.20 19.07 12.37
N ALA A 67 1.90 18.59 13.57
CA ALA A 67 2.33 17.28 14.04
C ALA A 67 1.69 16.16 13.21
N GLU A 68 0.38 16.22 12.96
CA GLU A 68 -0.32 15.28 12.09
C GLU A 68 0.24 15.29 10.67
N LEU A 69 0.55 16.46 10.11
CA LEU A 69 1.15 16.56 8.78
C LEU A 69 2.55 15.94 8.73
N ALA A 70 3.34 16.11 9.80
CA ALA A 70 4.66 15.49 9.91
C ALA A 70 4.55 13.97 10.01
N GLU A 71 3.64 13.47 10.85
CA GLU A 71 3.38 12.04 11.02
C GLU A 71 2.89 11.42 9.71
N ALA A 72 1.93 12.04 9.03
CA ALA A 72 1.43 11.58 7.73
C ALA A 72 2.54 11.52 6.67
N ARG A 73 3.49 12.46 6.69
CA ARG A 73 4.66 12.44 5.78
C ARG A 73 5.63 11.31 6.13
N HIS A 74 5.85 11.06 7.42
CA HIS A 74 6.68 9.94 7.87
C HIS A 74 6.05 8.60 7.49
N GLU A 75 4.75 8.44 7.73
CA GLU A 75 4.00 7.24 7.37
C GLU A 75 4.02 7.01 5.85
N ALA A 76 3.79 8.06 5.05
CA ALA A 76 3.88 7.97 3.60
C ALA A 76 5.30 7.63 3.10
N ALA A 77 6.35 8.09 3.79
CA ALA A 77 7.72 7.69 3.48
C ALA A 77 7.97 6.22 3.81
N ARG A 78 7.51 5.77 4.98
CA ARG A 78 7.60 4.38 5.43
C ARG A 78 6.87 3.43 4.48
N LEU A 79 5.62 3.73 4.14
CA LEU A 79 4.82 2.92 3.22
C LEU A 79 5.45 2.82 1.83
N ARG A 80 6.02 3.93 1.32
CA ARG A 80 6.75 3.90 0.04
C ARG A 80 7.97 3.00 0.10
N GLN A 81 8.73 3.06 1.19
CA GLN A 81 9.91 2.21 1.36
C GLN A 81 9.51 0.73 1.48
N GLU A 82 8.48 0.42 2.26
CA GLU A 82 7.96 -0.94 2.38
C GLU A 82 7.47 -1.47 1.02
N ALA A 83 6.73 -0.67 0.25
CA ALA A 83 6.27 -1.06 -1.08
C ALA A 83 7.44 -1.32 -2.06
N LEU A 84 8.53 -0.54 -1.96
CA LEU A 84 9.73 -0.78 -2.76
C LEU A 84 10.41 -2.09 -2.35
N GLU A 85 10.60 -2.32 -1.06
CA GLU A 85 11.20 -3.56 -0.54
C GLU A 85 10.38 -4.79 -0.95
N GLN A 86 9.06 -4.75 -0.71
CA GLN A 86 8.13 -5.81 -1.14
C GLN A 86 8.15 -6.01 -2.66
N GLY A 87 8.17 -4.93 -3.43
CA GLY A 87 8.26 -4.99 -4.89
C GLY A 87 9.54 -5.67 -5.38
N THR A 88 10.69 -5.33 -4.79
CA THR A 88 11.97 -5.98 -5.14
C THR A 88 11.97 -7.47 -4.78
N GLN A 89 11.45 -7.83 -3.60
CA GLN A 89 11.33 -9.22 -3.17
C GLN A 89 10.38 -10.02 -4.07
N LEU A 90 9.25 -9.42 -4.47
CA LEU A 90 8.29 -10.05 -5.38
C LEU A 90 8.91 -10.31 -6.76
N ILE A 91 9.62 -9.33 -7.34
CA ILE A 91 10.31 -9.49 -8.61
C ILE A 91 11.36 -10.61 -8.51
N ALA A 92 12.15 -10.64 -7.43
CA ALA A 92 13.14 -11.69 -7.21
C ALA A 92 12.48 -13.07 -7.10
N ARG A 93 11.36 -13.17 -6.38
CA ARG A 93 10.59 -14.42 -6.23
C ARG A 93 10.04 -14.90 -7.57
N ILE A 94 9.36 -14.03 -8.33
CA ILE A 94 8.80 -14.38 -9.64
C ILE A 94 9.91 -14.82 -10.61
N ARG A 95 11.06 -14.14 -10.62
CA ARG A 95 12.19 -14.55 -11.46
C ARG A 95 12.72 -15.93 -11.05
N ALA A 96 12.88 -16.19 -9.76
CA ALA A 96 13.36 -17.48 -9.27
C ALA A 96 12.36 -18.61 -9.58
N GLU A 97 11.07 -18.35 -9.43
CA GLU A 97 9.99 -19.29 -9.78
C GLU A 97 9.97 -19.57 -11.29
N GLY A 98 10.00 -18.54 -12.13
CA GLY A 98 10.03 -18.70 -13.59
C GLY A 98 11.27 -19.45 -14.08
N LEU A 99 12.44 -19.28 -13.44
CA LEU A 99 13.63 -20.09 -13.75
C LEU A 99 13.45 -21.56 -13.38
N ARG A 100 12.82 -21.86 -12.23
CA ARG A 100 12.52 -23.24 -11.83
C ARG A 100 11.50 -23.89 -12.75
N GLU A 101 10.44 -23.19 -13.10
CA GLU A 101 9.42 -23.68 -14.04
C GLU A 101 10.01 -23.94 -15.42
N ARG A 102 10.87 -23.03 -15.91
CA ARG A 102 11.58 -23.23 -17.17
C ARG A 102 12.43 -24.50 -17.13
N GLU A 103 13.21 -24.70 -16.07
CA GLU A 103 14.07 -25.88 -15.96
C GLU A 103 13.25 -27.17 -15.91
N ALA A 104 12.16 -27.17 -15.14
CA ALA A 104 11.22 -28.30 -15.08
C ALA A 104 10.61 -28.61 -16.45
N MET A 105 10.20 -27.58 -17.20
CA MET A 105 9.65 -27.73 -18.55
C MET A 105 10.69 -28.30 -19.53
N ILE A 106 11.97 -27.89 -19.44
CA ILE A 106 13.05 -28.42 -20.27
C ILE A 106 13.28 -29.91 -19.98
N VAL A 107 13.36 -30.28 -18.70
CA VAL A 107 13.53 -31.68 -18.28
C VAL A 107 12.37 -32.54 -18.78
N GLU A 108 11.13 -32.06 -18.62
CA GLU A 108 9.94 -32.76 -19.11
C GLU A 108 9.93 -32.89 -20.64
N ALA A 109 10.30 -31.83 -21.37
CA ALA A 109 10.38 -31.85 -22.81
C ALA A 109 11.43 -32.86 -23.32
N HIS A 110 12.60 -32.94 -22.66
CA HIS A 110 13.60 -33.95 -23.00
C HIS A 110 13.13 -35.37 -22.73
N ALA A 111 12.42 -35.60 -21.62
CA ALA A 111 11.84 -36.91 -21.32
C ALA A 111 10.79 -37.33 -22.36
N ARG A 112 9.92 -36.39 -22.79
CA ARG A 112 8.95 -36.62 -23.87
C ARG A 112 9.63 -36.91 -25.21
N LEU A 113 10.63 -36.11 -25.59
CA LEU A 113 11.37 -36.30 -26.83
C LEU A 113 12.07 -37.68 -26.87
N ALA A 114 12.62 -38.13 -25.75
CA ALA A 114 13.22 -39.45 -25.63
C ALA A 114 12.19 -40.57 -25.81
N ALA A 115 11.00 -40.43 -25.22
CA ALA A 115 9.91 -41.37 -25.40
C ALA A 115 9.40 -41.40 -26.85
N ASP A 116 9.18 -40.24 -27.45
CA ASP A 116 8.73 -40.10 -28.84
C ASP A 116 9.73 -40.74 -29.82
N ARG A 117 11.03 -40.63 -29.55
CA ARG A 117 12.08 -41.28 -30.36
C ARG A 117 11.96 -42.80 -30.33
N VAL A 118 11.74 -43.41 -29.16
CA VAL A 118 11.57 -44.86 -29.03
C VAL A 118 10.33 -45.34 -29.78
N ILE A 119 9.24 -44.59 -29.71
CA ILE A 119 8.00 -44.88 -30.45
C ILE A 119 8.28 -44.82 -31.96
N ALA A 120 8.90 -43.74 -32.44
CA ALA A 120 9.22 -43.55 -33.85
C ALA A 120 10.18 -44.63 -34.40
N GLU A 121 11.18 -45.03 -33.62
CA GLU A 121 12.09 -46.12 -33.99
C GLU A 121 11.35 -47.47 -34.09
N THR A 122 10.38 -47.72 -33.22
CA THR A 122 9.56 -48.94 -33.23
C THR A 122 8.62 -48.98 -34.43
N GLU A 123 7.95 -47.86 -34.72
CA GLU A 123 7.08 -47.72 -35.90
C GLU A 123 7.88 -47.90 -37.20
N LEU A 124 9.04 -47.26 -37.32
CA LEU A 124 9.90 -47.38 -38.50
C LEU A 124 10.40 -48.81 -38.72
N ARG A 125 10.73 -49.56 -37.66
CA ARG A 125 11.09 -50.99 -37.78
C ARG A 125 9.93 -51.80 -38.34
N GLY A 126 8.70 -51.57 -37.86
CA GLY A 126 7.49 -52.21 -38.38
C GLY A 126 7.26 -51.93 -39.88
N ASP A 127 7.39 -50.66 -40.28
CA ASP A 127 7.24 -50.24 -41.68
C ASP A 127 8.30 -50.89 -42.59
N ILE A 128 9.55 -50.96 -42.14
CA ILE A 128 10.64 -51.61 -42.90
C ILE A 128 10.36 -53.10 -43.07
N VAL A 129 9.91 -53.80 -42.02
CA VAL A 129 9.57 -55.24 -42.10
C VAL A 129 8.42 -55.46 -43.08
N SER A 130 7.38 -54.62 -43.04
CA SER A 130 6.25 -54.68 -43.98
C SER A 130 6.71 -54.46 -45.42
N LEU A 131 7.51 -53.41 -45.68
CA LEU A 131 8.03 -53.09 -47.01
C LEU A 131 8.96 -54.19 -47.55
N ALA A 132 9.83 -54.75 -46.71
CA ALA A 132 10.72 -55.84 -47.09
C ALA A 132 9.93 -57.11 -47.47
N THR A 133 8.87 -57.43 -46.71
CA THR A 133 7.99 -58.57 -46.97
C THR A 133 7.21 -58.42 -48.28
N GLU A 134 6.71 -57.21 -48.55
CA GLU A 134 6.04 -56.87 -49.81
C GLU A 134 6.99 -57.02 -51.02
N LEU A 135 8.21 -56.49 -50.90
CA LEU A 135 9.22 -56.55 -51.95
C LEU A 135 9.66 -58.00 -52.24
N ALA A 136 9.89 -58.79 -51.18
CA ALA A 136 10.24 -60.21 -51.30
C ALA A 136 9.12 -61.02 -51.97
N SER A 137 7.87 -60.80 -51.58
CA SER A 137 6.70 -61.44 -52.19
C SER A 137 6.60 -61.13 -53.69
N ARG A 138 6.92 -59.89 -54.09
CA ARG A 138 6.88 -59.44 -55.47
C ARG A 138 8.02 -60.01 -56.33
N VAL A 139 9.18 -60.31 -55.75
CA VAL A 139 10.32 -60.97 -56.42
C VAL A 139 10.10 -62.48 -56.57
N VAL A 140 9.52 -63.13 -55.55
CA VAL A 140 9.26 -64.59 -55.56
C VAL A 140 8.03 -64.95 -56.41
N GLY A 141 7.12 -63.99 -56.66
CA GLY A 141 6.02 -64.16 -57.61
C GLY A 141 4.83 -64.95 -57.08
N GLU A 142 4.79 -65.25 -55.79
CA GLU A 142 3.71 -65.99 -55.12
C GLU A 142 3.50 -65.40 -53.71
N PRO A 143 2.25 -65.24 -53.23
CA PRO A 143 2.00 -64.59 -51.94
C PRO A 143 2.52 -65.49 -50.81
N LEU A 144 3.64 -65.09 -50.20
CA LEU A 144 4.17 -65.69 -48.98
C LEU A 144 3.31 -65.25 -47.78
N GLY A 145 2.07 -65.71 -47.75
CA GLY A 145 1.27 -65.70 -46.54
C GLY A 145 1.84 -66.75 -45.59
N ASP A 146 2.12 -66.35 -44.35
CA ASP A 146 2.42 -67.22 -43.20
C ASP A 146 3.84 -67.79 -42.99
N LEU A 147 4.89 -67.25 -43.61
CA LEU A 147 6.29 -67.60 -43.22
C LEU A 147 7.14 -66.44 -42.70
N ALA A 148 6.50 -65.31 -42.37
CA ALA A 148 7.09 -64.31 -41.50
C ALA A 148 7.00 -64.79 -40.04
N ASP A 149 7.65 -65.93 -39.74
CA ASP A 149 7.89 -66.30 -38.34
C ASP A 149 8.72 -65.18 -37.72
N SER A 150 8.08 -64.43 -36.81
CA SER A 150 8.71 -63.38 -35.99
C SER A 150 10.08 -63.82 -35.46
N GLU A 151 10.25 -65.11 -35.18
CA GLU A 151 11.48 -65.71 -34.67
C GLU A 151 12.70 -65.63 -35.61
N ILE A 152 12.51 -65.64 -36.94
CA ILE A 152 13.62 -65.51 -37.92
C ILE A 152 13.99 -64.03 -38.10
N VAL A 153 12.99 -63.15 -38.09
CA VAL A 153 13.17 -61.70 -38.20
C VAL A 153 13.82 -61.14 -36.94
N ASP A 154 13.35 -61.55 -35.75
CA ASP A 154 13.90 -61.17 -34.44
C ASP A 154 15.37 -61.61 -34.32
N ARG A 155 15.71 -62.80 -34.85
CA ARG A 155 17.09 -63.30 -34.89
C ARG A 155 17.99 -62.47 -35.80
N PHE A 156 17.48 -62.01 -36.94
CA PHE A 156 18.24 -61.16 -37.86
C PHE A 156 18.51 -59.77 -37.27
N PHE A 157 17.54 -59.19 -36.56
CA PHE A 157 17.74 -57.92 -35.85
C PHE A 157 18.67 -58.06 -34.64
N SER A 158 18.60 -59.17 -33.88
CA SER A 158 19.54 -59.45 -32.79
C SER A 158 20.99 -59.54 -33.28
N ASP A 159 21.22 -60.22 -34.41
CA ASP A 159 22.58 -60.40 -34.97
C ASP A 159 23.15 -59.07 -35.53
N LEU A 160 22.28 -58.16 -36.00
CA LEU A 160 22.68 -56.82 -36.42
C LEU A 160 23.01 -55.89 -35.24
N ASP A 161 22.24 -55.93 -34.15
CA ASP A 161 22.53 -55.14 -32.94
C ASP A 161 23.87 -55.60 -32.32
N ASP A 162 24.14 -56.90 -32.27
CA ASP A 162 25.42 -57.48 -31.79
C ASP A 162 26.62 -57.05 -32.66
N ARG A 163 26.47 -57.02 -33.98
CA ARG A 163 27.53 -56.55 -34.89
C ARG A 163 27.77 -55.05 -34.82
N SER A 164 26.73 -54.25 -34.53
CA SER A 164 26.87 -52.81 -34.34
C SER A 164 27.64 -52.47 -33.05
N ALA A 165 27.41 -53.23 -31.97
CA ALA A 165 28.13 -53.09 -30.71
C ALA A 165 29.62 -53.48 -30.83
N ALA A 166 29.92 -54.52 -31.61
CA ALA A 166 31.28 -54.99 -31.86
C ALA A 166 32.13 -54.05 -32.75
N GLY A 167 31.50 -53.13 -33.50
CA GLY A 167 32.18 -52.20 -34.40
C GLY A 167 32.56 -50.83 -33.79
N SER A 168 32.26 -50.60 -32.50
CA SER A 168 32.48 -49.31 -31.82
C SER A 168 33.71 -49.26 -30.88
N HIS A 169 34.58 -50.28 -30.94
CA HIS A 169 35.89 -50.32 -30.28
C HIS A 169 37.05 -50.10 -31.26
#